data_AF-A0A2J5PBC2-F1
#
_entry.id   AF-A0A2J5PBC2-F1
#
_cell.length_a   1.000
_cell.length_b   1.000
_cell.length_c   1.000
_cell.angle_alpha   90.00
_cell.angle_beta   90.00
_cell.angle_gamma   90.00
#
_symmetry.space_group_name_H-M   'P 1'
#
loop_
_entity.id
_entity.type
_entity.pdbx_description
1 polymer ?
#
loop_
_entity_poly.entity_id
_entity_poly.type
_entity_poly.pdbx_seq_one_letter_code
_entity_poly.pdbx_strand_id
1 'polypeptide(L)'
;MLNLNQLKEREDLRAQQAKLSDELAFAEEHKLPWGFEGWKSNHTSTVSCPEHGDYEQFTLVGKDFRGVETFKHSRCPACIRAEQGSVKSSLRKLHVTSLLDDAGITRRFGGCEFENYLEINPE
;
A
#
# COMPACT_ATOMS: atom_id res chain seq x y z
N MET A 1 15.06 9.16 16.30
CA MET A 1 14.83 10.31 15.40
C MET A 1 15.08 9.81 14.00
N LEU A 2 14.17 10.03 13.05
CA LEU A 2 14.33 9.46 11.70
C LEU A 2 15.48 10.15 10.94
N ASN A 3 16.34 9.35 10.31
CA ASN A 3 17.38 9.84 9.41
C ASN A 3 16.77 10.27 8.06
N LEU A 4 17.52 11.05 7.27
CA LEU A 4 17.07 11.57 5.96
C LEU A 4 16.53 10.46 5.03
N ASN A 5 17.19 9.31 4.99
CA ASN A 5 16.75 8.16 4.18
C ASN A 5 15.41 7.59 4.66
N GLN A 6 15.22 7.48 5.99
CA GLN A 6 13.98 6.95 6.56
C GLN A 6 12.81 7.94 6.41
N LEU A 7 13.09 9.25 6.44
CA LEU A 7 12.10 10.29 6.13
C LEU A 7 11.62 10.16 4.69
N LYS A 8 12.56 10.02 3.74
CA LYS A 8 12.23 9.80 2.34
C LYS A 8 11.40 8.53 2.14
N GLU A 9 11.85 7.41 2.71
CA GLU A 9 11.13 6.13 2.65
C GLU A 9 9.70 6.24 3.21
N ARG A 10 9.52 6.96 4.33
CA ARG A 10 8.20 7.22 4.91
C ARG A 10 7.30 8.01 3.96
N GLU A 11 7.82 9.07 3.33
CA GLU A 11 7.04 9.86 2.38
C GLU A 11 6.70 9.04 1.12
N ASP A 12 7.62 8.24 0.62
CA ASP A 12 7.39 7.32 -0.51
C ASP A 12 6.30 6.29 -0.18
N LEU A 13 6.34 5.68 1.01
CA LEU A 13 5.32 4.75 1.48
C LEU A 13 3.95 5.42 1.67
N ARG A 14 3.91 6.66 2.17
CA ARG A 14 2.67 7.43 2.28
C ARG A 14 2.08 7.78 0.91
N ALA A 15 2.93 8.17 -0.04
CA ALA A 15 2.50 8.43 -1.42
C ALA A 15 1.98 7.14 -2.07
N GLN A 16 2.62 6.00 -1.83
CA GLN A 16 2.14 4.70 -2.28
C GLN A 16 0.79 4.34 -1.65
N GLN A 17 0.61 4.58 -0.35
CA GLN A 17 -0.67 4.35 0.33
C GLN A 17 -1.82 5.19 -0.26
N ALA A 18 -1.56 6.47 -0.57
CA ALA A 18 -2.53 7.34 -1.21
C ALA A 18 -2.92 6.81 -2.60
N LYS A 19 -1.93 6.46 -3.43
CA LYS A 19 -2.17 5.86 -4.76
C LYS A 19 -2.99 4.58 -4.68
N LEU A 20 -2.67 3.68 -3.77
CA LEU A 20 -3.43 2.44 -3.58
C LEU A 20 -4.86 2.71 -3.09
N SER A 21 -5.08 3.75 -2.30
CA SER A 21 -6.42 4.15 -1.86
C SER A 21 -7.26 4.68 -3.03
N ASP A 22 -6.67 5.47 -3.91
CA ASP A 22 -7.31 5.94 -5.13
C ASP A 22 -7.61 4.78 -6.10
N GLU A 23 -6.68 3.83 -6.24
CA GLU A 23 -6.90 2.61 -7.04
C GLU A 23 -8.02 1.73 -6.47
N LEU A 24 -8.13 1.64 -5.14
CA LEU A 24 -9.20 0.89 -4.49
C LEU A 24 -10.55 1.57 -4.72
N ALA A 25 -10.62 2.90 -4.57
CA ALA A 25 -11.83 3.66 -4.86
C ALA A 25 -12.26 3.54 -6.32
N PHE A 26 -11.30 3.45 -7.25
CA PHE A 26 -11.58 3.17 -8.65
C PHE A 26 -12.12 1.76 -8.88
N ALA A 27 -11.56 0.76 -8.20
CA ALA A 27 -11.97 -0.64 -8.36
C ALA A 27 -13.33 -0.95 -7.70
N GLU A 28 -13.65 -0.35 -6.56
CA GLU A 28 -14.87 -0.68 -5.79
C GLU A 28 -15.98 0.36 -5.94
N GLU A 29 -15.64 1.65 -5.92
CA GLU A 29 -16.62 2.73 -5.95
C GLU A 29 -16.83 3.28 -7.38
N HIS A 30 -16.11 2.72 -8.37
CA HIS A 30 -16.08 3.19 -9.75
C HIS A 30 -15.76 4.68 -9.89
N LYS A 31 -15.07 5.26 -8.89
CA LYS A 31 -14.66 6.67 -8.92
C LYS A 31 -13.53 6.86 -9.92
N LEU A 32 -13.72 7.79 -10.85
CA LEU A 32 -12.70 8.15 -11.83
C LEU A 32 -11.45 8.68 -11.11
N PRO A 33 -10.26 8.09 -11.36
CA PRO A 33 -9.02 8.62 -10.83
C PRO A 33 -8.77 10.03 -11.37
N TRP A 34 -8.03 10.84 -10.60
CA TRP A 34 -7.64 12.17 -11.03
C TRP A 34 -6.91 12.13 -12.39
N GLY A 35 -7.28 13.02 -13.30
CA GLY A 35 -6.77 13.06 -14.69
C GLY A 35 -7.55 12.23 -15.71
N PHE A 36 -8.60 11.49 -15.30
CA PHE A 36 -9.45 10.68 -16.20
C PHE A 36 -10.85 11.26 -16.41
N GLU A 37 -11.09 12.52 -16.02
CA GLU A 37 -12.41 13.19 -16.07
C GLU A 37 -13.05 13.25 -17.48
N GLY A 38 -12.24 13.14 -18.55
CA GLY A 38 -12.72 13.10 -19.94
C GLY A 38 -12.93 11.69 -20.53
N TRP A 39 -12.72 10.63 -19.75
CA TRP A 39 -12.77 9.25 -20.24
C TRP A 39 -14.17 8.66 -20.06
N LYS A 40 -14.58 7.78 -20.97
CA LYS A 40 -15.87 7.08 -20.87
C LYS A 40 -15.72 5.83 -20.04
N SER A 41 -16.54 5.71 -19.01
CA SER A 41 -16.61 4.57 -18.12
C SER A 41 -17.76 3.65 -18.54
N ASN A 42 -17.50 2.65 -19.38
CA ASN A 42 -18.62 1.91 -20.00
C ASN A 42 -18.45 0.39 -20.08
N HIS A 43 -17.40 -0.17 -19.48
CA HIS A 43 -17.15 -1.60 -19.56
C HIS A 43 -16.77 -2.18 -18.21
N THR A 44 -17.71 -2.90 -17.59
CA THR A 44 -17.45 -3.79 -16.45
C THR A 44 -17.39 -5.21 -16.99
N SER A 45 -16.33 -5.94 -16.66
CA SER A 45 -16.13 -7.33 -17.04
C SER A 45 -15.67 -8.14 -15.84
N THR A 46 -16.19 -9.36 -15.68
CA THR A 46 -15.69 -10.27 -14.65
C THR A 46 -14.37 -10.89 -15.11
N VAL A 47 -13.33 -10.77 -14.28
CA VAL A 47 -11.98 -11.28 -14.56
C VAL A 47 -11.50 -12.09 -13.36
N SER A 48 -10.71 -13.13 -13.60
CA SER A 48 -10.14 -13.96 -12.54
C SER A 48 -8.75 -13.46 -12.12
N CYS A 49 -8.57 -13.22 -10.84
CA CYS A 49 -7.27 -12.96 -10.22
C CYS A 49 -6.63 -14.30 -9.80
N PRO A 50 -5.35 -14.56 -10.14
CA PRO A 50 -4.66 -15.81 -9.77
C PRO A 50 -4.66 -16.10 -8.26
N GLU A 51 -4.59 -15.06 -7.44
CA GLU A 51 -4.42 -15.18 -5.98
C GLU A 51 -5.75 -15.11 -5.21
N HIS A 52 -6.77 -14.45 -5.76
CA HIS A 52 -7.99 -14.10 -5.02
C HIS A 52 -9.30 -14.54 -5.71
N GLY A 53 -9.22 -15.12 -6.91
CA GLY A 53 -10.38 -15.55 -7.68
C GLY A 53 -11.06 -14.43 -8.46
N ASP A 54 -12.33 -14.65 -8.78
CA ASP A 54 -13.08 -13.78 -9.70
C ASP A 54 -13.45 -12.44 -9.06
N TYR A 55 -13.26 -11.36 -9.82
CA TYR A 55 -13.57 -9.99 -9.42
C TYR A 55 -14.15 -9.18 -10.59
N GLU A 56 -14.88 -8.12 -10.27
CA GLU A 56 -15.37 -7.17 -11.25
C GLU A 56 -14.26 -6.19 -11.65
N GLN A 57 -13.87 -6.23 -12.93
CA GLN A 57 -12.92 -5.31 -13.52
C GLN A 57 -13.66 -4.18 -14.23
N PHE A 58 -13.33 -2.95 -13.84
CA PHE A 58 -13.86 -1.75 -14.45
C PHE A 58 -12.86 -1.17 -15.45
N THR A 59 -13.34 -0.85 -16.65
CA THR A 59 -12.51 -0.34 -17.74
C THR A 59 -12.96 1.04 -18.19
N LEU A 60 -12.02 1.98 -18.17
CA LEU A 60 -12.17 3.30 -18.75
C LEU A 60 -11.61 3.29 -20.17
N VAL A 61 -12.34 3.92 -21.09
CA VAL A 61 -11.93 4.13 -22.48
C VAL A 61 -11.75 5.61 -22.73
N GLY A 62 -10.52 5.99 -23.05
CA GLY A 62 -10.13 7.34 -23.44
C GLY A 62 -9.74 7.38 -24.91
N LYS A 63 -9.64 8.60 -25.45
CA LYS A 63 -8.93 8.83 -26.70
C LYS A 63 -7.61 9.49 -26.37
N ASP A 64 -6.52 8.92 -26.84
CA ASP A 64 -5.23 9.59 -26.86
C ASP A 64 -5.28 10.83 -27.73
N PHE A 65 -4.31 11.72 -27.52
CA PHE A 65 -4.14 12.94 -28.32
C PHE A 65 -4.04 12.68 -29.84
N ARG A 66 -3.67 11.45 -30.23
CA ARG A 66 -3.58 10.99 -31.64
C ARG A 66 -4.84 10.30 -32.15
N GLY A 67 -5.91 10.24 -31.35
CA GLY A 67 -7.18 9.58 -31.68
C GLY A 67 -7.21 8.07 -31.49
N VAL A 68 -6.13 7.47 -30.95
CA VAL A 68 -6.08 6.03 -30.61
C VAL A 68 -6.84 5.81 -29.30
N GLU A 69 -7.64 4.75 -29.21
CA GLU A 69 -8.34 4.41 -27.98
C GLU A 69 -7.36 3.84 -26.95
N THR A 70 -7.39 4.40 -25.74
CA THR A 70 -6.60 3.92 -24.60
C THR A 70 -7.51 3.37 -23.52
N PHE A 71 -7.05 2.29 -22.89
CA PHE A 71 -7.82 1.53 -21.92
C PHE A 71 -7.12 1.59 -20.57
N LYS A 72 -7.88 1.89 -19.52
CA LYS A 72 -7.43 1.75 -18.13
C LYS A 72 -8.32 0.76 -17.42
N HIS A 73 -7.73 -0.34 -16.96
CA HIS A 73 -8.44 -1.39 -16.24
C HIS A 73 -8.21 -1.28 -14.73
N SER A 74 -9.24 -1.55 -13.93
CA SER A 74 -9.09 -1.68 -12.49
C SER A 74 -8.33 -2.97 -12.14
N ARG A 75 -7.63 -2.90 -11.02
CA ARG A 75 -6.95 -4.05 -10.42
C ARG A 75 -7.89 -4.77 -9.46
N CYS A 76 -7.55 -6.01 -9.11
CA CYS A 76 -8.27 -6.76 -8.10
C CYS A 76 -8.27 -6.01 -6.75
N PRO A 77 -9.45 -5.71 -6.15
CA PRO A 77 -9.54 -5.02 -4.86
C PRO A 77 -8.81 -5.77 -3.72
N ALA A 78 -8.84 -7.11 -3.74
CA ALA A 78 -8.17 -7.92 -2.71
C ALA A 78 -6.63 -7.78 -2.79
N CYS A 79 -6.06 -7.78 -4.01
CA CYS A 79 -4.63 -7.50 -4.20
C CYS A 79 -4.25 -6.11 -3.68
N ILE A 80 -5.06 -5.09 -4.00
CA ILE A 80 -4.81 -3.72 -3.54
C ILE A 80 -4.82 -3.65 -2.01
N ARG A 81 -5.80 -4.30 -1.35
CA ARG A 81 -5.87 -4.36 0.12
C ARG A 81 -4.67 -5.10 0.73
N ALA A 82 -4.22 -6.18 0.11
CA ALA A 82 -3.02 -6.89 0.55
C ALA A 82 -1.77 -5.99 0.48
N GLU A 83 -1.62 -5.21 -0.60
CA GLU A 83 -0.56 -4.21 -0.74
C GLU A 83 -0.69 -3.07 0.28
N GLN A 84 -1.90 -2.58 0.54
CA GLN A 84 -2.11 -1.60 1.62
C GLN A 84 -1.69 -2.15 2.98
N GLY A 85 -1.97 -3.43 3.24
CA GLY A 85 -1.53 -4.14 4.44
C GLY A 85 -0.01 -4.22 4.57
N SER A 86 0.70 -4.50 3.47
CA SER A 86 2.16 -4.55 3.45
C SER A 86 2.77 -3.15 3.67
N VAL A 87 2.26 -2.12 2.98
CA VAL A 87 2.69 -0.72 3.16
C VAL A 87 2.46 -0.24 4.58
N LYS A 88 1.30 -0.54 5.19
CA LYS A 88 1.00 -0.21 6.59
C LYS A 88 1.97 -0.90 7.55
N SER A 89 2.33 -2.15 7.27
CA SER A 89 3.29 -2.90 8.07
C SER A 89 4.69 -2.29 7.99
N SER A 90 5.12 -1.86 6.79
CA SER A 90 6.40 -1.14 6.60
C SER A 90 6.42 0.19 7.33
N LEU A 91 5.35 0.98 7.25
CA LEU A 91 5.22 2.24 8.01
C LEU A 91 5.28 2.00 9.52
N ARG A 92 4.60 0.95 10.01
CA ARG A 92 4.65 0.57 11.43
C ARG A 92 6.07 0.20 11.84
N LYS A 93 6.79 -0.58 11.02
CA LYS A 93 8.17 -1.00 11.28
C LYS A 93 9.12 0.21 11.36
N LEU A 94 9.01 1.15 10.42
CA LEU A 94 9.78 2.41 10.46
C LEU A 94 9.48 3.22 11.72
N HIS A 95 8.20 3.30 12.11
CA HIS A 95 7.81 4.01 13.33
C HIS A 95 8.38 3.37 14.59
N VAL A 96 8.25 2.05 14.74
CA VAL A 96 8.83 1.31 15.88
C VAL A 96 10.35 1.49 15.93
N THR A 97 11.01 1.42 14.77
CA THR A 97 12.47 1.63 14.70
C THR A 97 12.85 3.03 15.19
N SER A 98 12.12 4.07 14.77
CA SER A 98 12.36 5.43 15.27
C SER A 98 12.19 5.53 16.77
N LEU A 99 11.13 4.92 17.34
CA LEU A 99 10.85 4.96 18.77
C LEU A 99 11.95 4.26 19.58
N LEU A 100 12.46 3.12 19.10
CA LEU A 100 13.57 2.41 19.73
C LEU A 100 14.85 3.25 19.71
N ASP A 101 15.15 3.89 18.57
CA ASP A 101 16.28 4.81 18.44
C ASP A 101 16.12 6.04 19.36
N ASP A 102 14.91 6.61 19.46
CA ASP A 102 14.59 7.75 20.35
C ASP A 102 14.70 7.41 21.83
N ALA A 103 14.33 6.19 22.21
CA ALA A 103 14.43 5.70 23.59
C ALA A 103 15.87 5.37 24.01
N GLY A 104 16.86 5.48 23.09
CA GLY A 104 18.24 5.08 23.36
C GLY A 104 18.38 3.57 23.63
N ILE A 105 17.37 2.77 23.28
CA ILE A 105 17.41 1.32 23.40
C ILE A 105 18.38 0.83 22.32
N THR A 106 19.60 0.51 22.75
CA THR A 106 20.60 -0.06 21.83
C THR A 106 20.04 -1.34 21.20
N ARG A 107 20.35 -1.57 19.91
CA ARG A 107 19.87 -2.71 19.11
C ARG A 107 20.09 -4.09 19.76
N ARG A 108 20.95 -4.18 20.78
CA ARG A 108 21.21 -5.37 21.59
C ARG A 108 19.97 -5.87 22.35
N PHE A 109 19.07 -4.97 22.72
CA PHE A 109 17.81 -5.31 23.40
C PHE A 109 16.60 -5.30 22.44
N GLY A 110 16.81 -5.04 21.14
CA GLY A 110 15.73 -4.95 20.16
C GLY A 110 15.00 -6.26 19.89
N GLY A 111 15.55 -7.40 20.33
CA GLY A 111 14.91 -8.72 20.30
C GLY A 111 14.66 -9.32 21.70
N CYS A 112 14.90 -8.55 22.77
CA CYS A 112 14.55 -8.96 24.12
C CYS A 112 13.05 -8.72 24.34
N GLU A 113 12.27 -9.78 24.16
CA GLU A 113 10.88 -9.82 24.61
C GLU A 113 10.82 -10.34 26.05
N PHE A 114 9.77 -9.99 26.80
CA PHE A 114 9.55 -10.51 28.15
C PHE A 114 9.54 -12.06 28.18
N GLU A 115 9.09 -12.67 27.10
CA GLU A 115 9.08 -14.13 26.91
C GLU A 115 10.49 -14.74 26.84
N ASN A 116 11.50 -13.95 26.46
CA ASN A 116 12.90 -14.35 26.32
C ASN A 116 13.79 -13.80 27.45
N TYR A 117 13.18 -13.31 28.53
CA TYR A 117 13.91 -12.84 29.69
C TYR A 117 14.49 -14.02 30.48
N LEU A 118 15.82 -14.04 30.65
CA LEU A 118 16.52 -14.98 31.51
C LEU A 118 17.13 -14.20 32.68
N GLU A 119 16.64 -14.48 33.89
CA GLU A 119 17.28 -14.00 35.11
C GLU A 119 18.67 -14.62 35.23
N ILE A 120 19.70 -13.77 35.28
CA ILE A 120 21.10 -14.20 35.38
C ILE A 120 21.46 -14.61 36.82
N ASN A 121 20.56 -14.38 37.79
CA ASN A 121 20.76 -14.76 39.18
C ASN A 121 19.42 -15.10 39.86
N PRO A 122 18.82 -16.27 39.58
CA PRO A 122 17.76 -16.80 40.43
C PRO A 122 18.40 -17.22 41.76
N GLU A 123 17.83 -16.78 42.90
CA GLU A 123 18.25 -17.27 44.22
C GLU A 123 18.08 -18.79 44.37
#